data_AF-A0A0G0FMX4-F1
#
_entry.id   AF-A0A0G0FMX4-F1
#
_cell.length_a   1.000
_cell.length_b   1.000
_cell.length_c   1.000
_cell.angle_alpha   90.00
_cell.angle_beta   90.00
_cell.angle_gamma   90.00
#
_symmetry.space_group_name_H-M   'P 1'
#
loop_
_entity.id
_entity.type
_entity.pdbx_description
1 polymer ?
#
loop_
_entity_poly.entity_id
_entity_poly.type
_entity_poly.pdbx_seq_one_letter_code
_entity_poly.pdbx_strand_id
1 'polypeptide(L)'
;MKLYQDYKKLFKIIILVILFAVPFAFSYAQNVQDLQNKINQKDSDIAKLEEEIRVYQNELDNIGEQKNSLAKSIKELDLTKKKLTADITVTQKKIDKTNLKIQSLSSDINIKQNVITNHIDSIKLGIEQINEFEQGNILQTLLSENDFTEIWNDIDNIVTIREKIREDIVELKEIKGELEDTRAETVSAKKELTTLKSKLSDQQKIVIQNTNEKNKLLKQTKNSEANYQKL
;
A
#
# COMPACT_ATOMS: atom_id res chain seq x y z
N MET A 1 -60.24 7.93 -7.52
CA MET A 1 -59.22 7.96 -6.44
C MET A 1 -58.33 6.72 -6.34
N LYS A 2 -58.54 5.63 -7.12
CA LYS A 2 -57.70 4.41 -7.03
C LYS A 2 -56.38 4.48 -7.81
N LEU A 3 -56.35 5.16 -8.96
CA LEU A 3 -55.14 5.28 -9.80
C LEU A 3 -53.95 5.95 -9.10
N TYR A 4 -54.19 6.95 -8.23
CA TYR A 4 -53.11 7.68 -7.55
C TYR A 4 -52.37 6.87 -6.48
N GLN A 5 -53.00 5.83 -5.92
CA GLN A 5 -52.36 4.97 -4.91
C GLN A 5 -51.40 3.96 -5.53
N ASP A 6 -51.65 3.54 -6.77
CA ASP A 6 -50.85 2.52 -7.46
C ASP A 6 -49.50 3.08 -7.93
N TYR A 7 -49.44 4.33 -8.41
CA TYR A 7 -48.16 5.00 -8.73
C TYR A 7 -47.28 5.18 -7.50
N LYS A 8 -47.86 5.40 -6.31
CA LYS A 8 -47.11 5.56 -5.06
C LYS A 8 -46.53 4.23 -4.55
N LYS A 9 -47.19 3.10 -4.86
CA LYS A 9 -46.66 1.75 -4.59
C LYS A 9 -45.58 1.36 -5.60
N LEU A 10 -45.78 1.64 -6.89
CA LEU A 10 -44.78 1.42 -7.93
C LEU A 10 -43.51 2.26 -7.71
N PHE A 11 -43.65 3.52 -7.31
CA PHE A 11 -42.52 4.40 -6.97
C PHE A 11 -41.75 3.90 -5.74
N LYS A 12 -42.43 3.39 -4.72
CA LYS A 12 -41.77 2.77 -3.55
C LYS A 12 -41.02 1.48 -3.90
N ILE A 13 -41.55 0.67 -4.83
CA ILE A 13 -40.88 -0.54 -5.31
C ILE A 13 -39.64 -0.17 -6.13
N ILE A 14 -39.72 0.84 -7.00
CA ILE A 14 -38.56 1.33 -7.78
C ILE A 14 -37.47 1.88 -6.85
N ILE A 15 -37.83 2.64 -5.81
CA ILE A 15 -36.87 3.12 -4.80
C ILE A 15 -36.24 1.95 -4.02
N LEU A 16 -37.02 0.92 -3.65
CA LEU A 16 -36.51 -0.25 -2.94
C LEU A 16 -35.53 -1.07 -3.80
N VAL A 17 -35.81 -1.19 -5.11
CA VAL A 17 -34.94 -1.87 -6.08
C VAL A 17 -33.64 -1.08 -6.30
N ILE A 18 -33.71 0.25 -6.39
CA ILE A 18 -32.51 1.11 -6.47
C ILE A 18 -31.71 1.05 -5.17
N LEU A 19 -32.35 1.00 -4.00
CA LEU A 19 -31.66 0.91 -2.70
C LEU A 19 -30.95 -0.45 -2.50
N PHE A 20 -31.47 -1.52 -3.09
CA PHE A 20 -30.88 -2.87 -3.02
C PHE A 20 -29.90 -3.20 -4.16
N ALA A 21 -29.93 -2.47 -5.28
CA ALA A 21 -28.97 -2.64 -6.38
C ALA A 21 -27.64 -1.89 -6.19
N VAL A 22 -27.59 -0.91 -5.27
CA VAL A 22 -26.41 -0.06 -5.05
C VAL A 22 -25.27 -0.67 -4.22
N PRO A 23 -25.38 -1.77 -3.44
CA PRO A 23 -24.20 -2.33 -2.77
C PRO A 23 -23.29 -3.19 -3.67
N PHE A 24 -23.64 -3.47 -4.92
CA PHE A 24 -22.84 -4.35 -5.78
C PHE A 24 -21.85 -3.64 -6.73
N ALA A 25 -21.83 -2.31 -6.77
CA ALA A 25 -21.06 -1.56 -7.78
C ALA A 25 -19.70 -1.01 -7.32
N PHE A 26 -19.23 -1.32 -6.11
CA PHE A 26 -17.95 -0.81 -5.62
C PHE A 26 -17.05 -1.89 -5.01
N SER A 27 -16.80 -2.96 -5.78
CA SER A 27 -15.54 -3.69 -5.63
C SER A 27 -14.48 -2.97 -6.47
N TYR A 28 -13.90 -1.90 -5.93
CA TYR A 28 -12.66 -1.35 -6.49
C TYR A 28 -11.54 -2.34 -6.15
N ALA A 29 -11.42 -3.40 -6.94
CA ALA A 29 -10.18 -4.14 -7.05
C ALA A 29 -9.18 -3.19 -7.73
N GLN A 30 -8.51 -2.38 -6.91
CA GLN A 30 -7.47 -1.47 -7.38
C GLN A 30 -6.36 -2.35 -7.97
N ASN A 31 -6.13 -2.24 -9.28
CA ASN A 31 -5.14 -3.06 -9.97
C ASN A 31 -3.73 -2.75 -9.38
N VAL A 32 -2.89 -3.77 -9.23
CA VAL A 32 -1.47 -3.62 -8.83
C VAL A 32 -0.77 -2.59 -9.71
N GLN A 33 -1.11 -2.53 -11.01
CA GLN A 33 -0.59 -1.54 -11.94
C GLN A 33 -0.98 -0.10 -11.56
N ASP A 34 -2.20 0.13 -11.07
CA ASP A 34 -2.65 1.45 -10.64
C ASP A 34 -1.93 1.90 -9.37
N LEU A 35 -1.65 0.96 -8.45
CA LEU A 35 -0.83 1.24 -7.27
C LEU A 35 0.59 1.63 -7.68
N GLN A 36 1.20 0.90 -8.61
CA GLN A 36 2.54 1.21 -9.10
C GLN A 36 2.60 2.58 -9.78
N ASN A 37 1.60 2.92 -10.60
CA ASN A 37 1.51 4.23 -11.24
C ASN A 37 1.42 5.36 -10.20
N LYS A 38 0.61 5.19 -9.15
CA LYS A 38 0.51 6.15 -8.04
C LYS A 38 1.83 6.29 -7.28
N ILE A 39 2.56 5.19 -7.06
CA ILE A 39 3.89 5.22 -6.42
C ILE A 39 4.87 6.03 -7.29
N ASN A 40 4.93 5.76 -8.59
CA ASN A 40 5.81 6.47 -9.52
C ASN A 40 5.48 7.97 -9.59
N GLN A 41 4.20 8.33 -9.56
CA GLN A 41 3.77 9.72 -9.51
C GLN A 41 4.25 10.42 -8.23
N LYS A 42 4.16 9.75 -7.07
CA LYS A 42 4.66 10.28 -5.80
C LYS A 42 6.17 10.51 -5.85
N ASP A 43 6.92 9.64 -6.51
CA ASP A 43 8.37 9.81 -6.70
C ASP A 43 8.71 11.04 -7.54
N SER A 44 8.00 11.27 -8.64
CA SER A 44 8.18 12.48 -9.44
C SER A 44 7.85 13.74 -8.65
N ASP A 45 6.78 13.73 -7.85
CA ASP A 45 6.40 14.86 -7.00
C ASP A 45 7.44 15.13 -5.91
N ILE A 46 8.00 14.07 -5.30
CA ILE A 46 9.05 14.18 -4.28
C ILE A 46 10.29 14.83 -4.90
N ALA A 47 10.73 14.37 -6.08
CA ALA A 47 11.92 14.91 -6.74
C ALA A 47 11.79 16.41 -7.05
N LYS A 48 10.61 16.87 -7.48
CA LYS A 48 10.35 18.30 -7.73
C LYS A 48 10.43 19.14 -6.46
N LEU A 49 9.91 18.62 -5.34
CA LEU A 49 9.98 19.32 -4.05
C LEU A 49 11.39 19.32 -3.47
N GLU A 50 12.15 18.24 -3.68
CA GLU A 50 13.56 18.18 -3.27
C GLU A 50 14.41 19.21 -4.02
N GLU A 51 14.08 19.48 -5.30
CA GLU A 51 14.68 20.58 -6.05
C GLU A 51 14.33 21.95 -5.45
N GLU A 52 13.05 22.18 -5.11
CA GLU A 52 12.61 23.43 -4.47
C GLU A 52 13.29 23.66 -3.11
N ILE A 53 13.46 22.59 -2.32
CA ILE A 53 14.19 22.62 -1.05
C ILE A 53 15.64 23.04 -1.25
N ARG A 54 16.29 22.55 -2.32
CA ARG A 54 17.67 22.93 -2.66
C ARG A 54 17.78 24.40 -3.02
N VAL A 55 16.80 24.95 -3.74
CA VAL A 55 16.73 26.39 -4.02
C VAL A 55 16.64 27.18 -2.71
N TYR A 56 15.73 26.82 -1.79
CA TYR A 56 15.65 27.49 -0.49
C TYR A 56 16.93 27.37 0.34
N GLN A 57 17.63 26.24 0.27
CA GLN A 57 18.91 26.06 0.96
C GLN A 57 19.97 27.03 0.39
N ASN A 58 20.09 27.13 -0.93
CA ASN A 58 21.02 28.07 -1.55
C ASN A 58 20.69 29.53 -1.21
N GLU A 59 19.40 29.89 -1.15
CA GLU A 59 18.99 31.23 -0.73
C GLU A 59 19.34 31.51 0.75
N LEU A 60 19.22 30.50 1.63
CA LEU A 60 19.64 30.61 3.02
C LEU A 60 21.15 30.80 3.16
N ASP A 61 21.93 30.04 2.40
CA ASP A 61 23.40 30.12 2.43
C ASP A 61 23.88 31.51 1.96
N ASN A 62 23.31 32.01 0.85
CA ASN A 62 23.59 33.35 0.32
C ASN A 62 23.22 34.46 1.33
N ILE A 63 22.12 34.30 2.07
CA ILE A 63 21.74 35.27 3.10
C ILE A 63 22.67 35.17 4.30
N GLY A 64 23.13 33.96 4.65
CA GLY A 64 24.08 33.72 5.74
C GLY A 64 25.34 34.57 5.62
N GLU A 65 25.83 34.78 4.40
CA GLU A 65 27.00 35.61 4.08
C GLU A 65 26.77 37.13 4.26
N GLN A 66 25.53 37.59 4.31
CA GLN A 66 25.21 39.02 4.44
C GLN A 66 25.48 39.54 5.86
N LYS A 67 25.69 40.86 6.00
CA LYS A 67 25.87 41.48 7.32
C LYS A 67 24.64 41.30 8.21
N ASN A 68 24.86 41.01 9.49
CA ASN A 68 23.79 40.82 10.46
C ASN A 68 22.92 42.08 10.60
N SER A 69 21.62 41.90 10.42
CA SER A 69 20.59 42.92 10.62
C SER A 69 19.27 42.24 10.99
N LEU A 70 18.37 42.99 11.60
CA LEU A 70 17.04 42.47 11.95
C LEU A 70 16.22 42.06 10.73
N ALA A 71 16.34 42.82 9.63
CA ALA A 71 15.73 42.49 8.35
C ALA A 71 16.28 41.19 7.76
N LYS A 72 17.61 40.97 7.86
CA LYS A 72 18.26 39.70 7.49
C LYS A 72 17.66 38.54 8.29
N SER A 73 17.63 38.63 9.62
CA SER A 73 17.10 37.55 10.47
C SER A 73 15.63 37.23 10.20
N ILE A 74 14.79 38.24 9.93
CA ILE A 74 13.39 38.01 9.53
C ILE A 74 13.33 37.26 8.19
N LYS A 75 14.18 37.62 7.22
CA LYS A 75 14.24 36.95 5.91
C LYS A 75 14.75 35.51 6.03
N GLU A 76 15.74 35.25 6.88
CA GLU A 76 16.23 33.89 7.18
C GLU A 76 15.11 33.02 7.77
N LEU A 77 14.36 33.55 8.73
CA LEU A 77 13.23 32.81 9.33
C LEU A 77 12.14 32.52 8.29
N ASP A 78 11.86 33.46 7.38
CA ASP A 78 10.89 33.26 6.30
C ASP A 78 11.32 32.17 5.32
N LEU A 79 12.56 32.16 4.89
CA LEU A 79 13.08 31.10 4.03
C LEU A 79 13.14 29.76 4.75
N THR A 80 13.55 29.75 6.02
CA THR A 80 13.55 28.55 6.84
C THR A 80 12.15 27.98 6.95
N LYS A 81 11.12 28.82 7.13
CA LYS A 81 9.72 28.40 7.13
C LYS A 81 9.29 27.78 5.80
N LYS A 82 9.64 28.40 4.67
CA LYS A 82 9.34 27.87 3.33
C LYS A 82 9.99 26.50 3.13
N LYS A 83 11.29 26.39 3.43
CA LYS A 83 12.04 25.14 3.38
C LYS A 83 11.39 24.05 4.24
N LEU A 84 11.09 24.35 5.51
CA LEU A 84 10.46 23.40 6.42
C LEU A 84 9.06 22.98 5.94
N THR A 85 8.30 23.87 5.32
CA THR A 85 6.98 23.57 4.75
C THR A 85 7.09 22.63 3.54
N ALA A 86 8.08 22.84 2.68
CA ALA A 86 8.39 21.94 1.58
C ALA A 86 8.87 20.57 2.12
N ASP A 87 9.76 20.56 3.11
CA ASP A 87 10.24 19.35 3.80
C ASP A 87 9.07 18.55 4.44
N ILE A 88 8.09 19.22 5.03
CA ILE A 88 6.84 18.59 5.53
C ILE A 88 6.06 17.94 4.40
N THR A 89 5.92 18.64 3.27
CA THR A 89 5.18 18.15 2.11
C THR A 89 5.87 16.92 1.49
N VAL A 90 7.20 16.91 1.45
CA VAL A 90 7.99 15.74 1.05
C VAL A 90 7.73 14.57 2.01
N THR A 91 7.82 14.79 3.33
CA THR A 91 7.57 13.73 4.32
C THR A 91 6.15 13.17 4.18
N GLN A 92 5.13 14.02 3.97
CA GLN A 92 3.75 13.59 3.76
C GLN A 92 3.61 12.74 2.49
N LYS A 93 4.24 13.13 1.38
CA LYS A 93 4.23 12.32 0.16
C LYS A 93 4.98 11.00 0.33
N LYS A 94 6.08 10.97 1.10
CA LYS A 94 6.78 9.73 1.48
C LYS A 94 5.87 8.81 2.30
N ILE A 95 5.11 9.36 3.26
CA ILE A 95 4.09 8.61 4.02
C ILE A 95 3.04 8.01 3.09
N ASP A 96 2.49 8.80 2.16
CA ASP A 96 1.50 8.32 1.20
C ASP A 96 2.08 7.19 0.34
N LYS A 97 3.30 7.36 -0.16
CA LYS A 97 4.02 6.34 -0.95
C LYS A 97 4.20 5.05 -0.16
N THR A 98 4.67 5.13 1.09
CA THR A 98 4.87 3.95 1.95
C THR A 98 3.54 3.25 2.25
N ASN A 99 2.44 3.99 2.43
CA ASN A 99 1.11 3.39 2.58
C ASN A 99 0.68 2.61 1.33
N LEU A 100 0.90 3.18 0.13
CA LEU A 100 0.60 2.48 -1.13
C LEU A 100 1.46 1.22 -1.28
N LYS A 101 2.74 1.28 -0.90
CA LYS A 101 3.63 0.11 -0.88
C LYS A 101 3.09 -0.98 0.06
N ILE A 102 2.70 -0.62 1.28
CA ILE A 102 2.12 -1.57 2.26
C ILE A 102 0.82 -2.19 1.69
N GLN A 103 -0.02 -1.40 1.01
CA GLN A 103 -1.23 -1.91 0.38
C GLN A 103 -0.90 -2.93 -0.71
N SER A 104 0.09 -2.64 -1.57
CA SER A 104 0.56 -3.57 -2.61
C SER A 104 1.09 -4.87 -2.01
N LEU A 105 1.98 -4.79 -1.02
CA LEU A 105 2.53 -5.97 -0.34
C LEU A 105 1.44 -6.80 0.35
N SER A 106 0.43 -6.14 0.94
CA SER A 106 -0.69 -6.84 1.57
C SER A 106 -1.56 -7.57 0.54
N SER A 107 -1.73 -6.99 -0.65
CA SER A 107 -2.42 -7.66 -1.75
C SER A 107 -1.63 -8.88 -2.24
N ASP A 108 -0.32 -8.74 -2.39
CA ASP A 108 0.57 -9.83 -2.81
C ASP A 108 0.60 -10.98 -1.80
N ILE A 109 0.65 -10.68 -0.50
CA ILE A 109 0.50 -11.66 0.58
C ILE A 109 -0.80 -12.46 0.42
N ASN A 110 -1.93 -11.80 0.20
CA ASN A 110 -3.23 -12.48 0.04
C ASN A 110 -3.23 -13.39 -1.20
N ILE A 111 -2.65 -12.93 -2.31
CA ILE A 111 -2.52 -13.74 -3.54
C ILE A 111 -1.68 -14.99 -3.26
N LYS A 112 -0.48 -14.82 -2.68
CA LYS A 112 0.40 -15.95 -2.35
C LYS A 112 -0.25 -16.93 -1.36
N GLN A 113 -1.01 -16.44 -0.38
CA GLN A 113 -1.77 -17.29 0.53
C GLN A 113 -2.85 -18.10 -0.19
N ASN A 114 -3.60 -17.50 -1.10
CA ASN A 114 -4.59 -18.22 -1.91
C ASN A 114 -3.94 -19.29 -2.79
N VAL A 115 -2.80 -18.96 -3.42
CA VAL A 115 -2.03 -19.92 -4.22
C VAL A 115 -1.56 -21.09 -3.35
N ILE A 116 -1.00 -20.81 -2.17
CA ILE A 116 -0.61 -21.84 -1.18
C ILE A 116 -1.78 -22.76 -0.84
N THR A 117 -2.96 -22.21 -0.55
CA THR A 117 -4.17 -23.01 -0.27
C THR A 117 -4.52 -23.91 -1.45
N ASN A 118 -4.50 -23.37 -2.68
CA ASN A 118 -4.81 -24.16 -3.87
C ASN A 118 -3.83 -25.32 -4.11
N HIS A 119 -2.53 -25.11 -3.89
CA HIS A 119 -1.55 -26.20 -3.98
C HIS A 119 -1.75 -27.25 -2.88
N ILE A 120 -2.05 -26.82 -1.64
CA ILE A 120 -2.34 -27.75 -0.54
C ILE A 120 -3.56 -28.61 -0.87
N ASP A 121 -4.63 -28.01 -1.40
CA ASP A 121 -5.84 -28.74 -1.78
C ASP A 121 -5.58 -29.69 -2.97
N SER A 122 -4.77 -29.27 -3.95
CA SER A 122 -4.39 -30.11 -5.09
C SER A 122 -3.55 -31.32 -4.67
N ILE A 123 -2.57 -31.11 -3.78
CA ILE A 123 -1.77 -32.19 -3.19
C ILE A 123 -2.65 -33.15 -2.40
N LYS A 124 -3.58 -32.63 -1.60
CA LYS A 124 -4.52 -33.44 -0.82
C LYS A 124 -5.36 -34.34 -1.74
N LEU A 125 -5.98 -33.77 -2.77
CA LEU A 125 -6.78 -34.52 -3.74
C LEU A 125 -5.96 -35.60 -4.44
N GLY A 126 -4.72 -35.29 -4.84
CA GLY A 126 -3.83 -36.27 -5.45
C GLY A 126 -3.48 -37.43 -4.50
N ILE A 127 -3.23 -37.14 -3.22
CA ILE A 127 -2.99 -38.19 -2.20
C ILE A 127 -4.24 -39.05 -2.00
N GLU A 128 -5.43 -38.44 -1.94
CA GLU A 128 -6.70 -39.16 -1.83
C GLU A 128 -6.92 -40.10 -3.02
N GLN A 129 -6.66 -39.64 -4.25
CA GLN A 129 -6.75 -40.47 -5.47
C GLN A 129 -5.75 -41.64 -5.47
N ILE A 130 -4.51 -41.40 -5.04
CA ILE A 130 -3.51 -42.48 -4.89
C ILE A 130 -4.00 -43.51 -3.87
N ASN A 131 -4.51 -43.05 -2.73
CA ASN A 131 -5.00 -43.94 -1.69
C ASN A 131 -6.26 -44.72 -2.14
N GLU A 132 -7.19 -44.11 -2.87
CA GLU A 132 -8.35 -44.81 -3.44
C GLU A 132 -7.92 -45.91 -4.42
N PHE A 133 -6.94 -45.62 -5.28
CA PHE A 133 -6.36 -46.62 -6.17
C PHE A 133 -5.69 -47.77 -5.40
N GLU A 134 -4.87 -47.47 -4.39
CA GLU A 134 -4.16 -48.47 -3.57
C GLU A 134 -5.09 -49.32 -2.69
N GLN A 135 -6.21 -48.76 -2.23
CA GLN A 135 -7.26 -49.48 -1.49
C GLN A 135 -8.15 -50.34 -2.39
N GLY A 136 -8.19 -50.06 -3.69
CA GLY A 136 -8.78 -50.95 -4.68
C GLY A 136 -8.11 -52.31 -4.64
N ASN A 137 -8.88 -53.39 -4.85
CA ASN A 137 -8.31 -54.74 -4.89
C ASN A 137 -7.57 -54.97 -6.22
N ILE A 138 -6.47 -54.25 -6.43
CA ILE A 138 -5.67 -54.23 -7.66
C ILE A 138 -5.32 -55.66 -8.09
N LEU A 139 -5.03 -56.55 -7.13
CA LEU A 139 -4.74 -57.96 -7.39
C LEU A 139 -5.95 -58.71 -7.96
N GLN A 140 -7.16 -58.43 -7.47
CA GLN A 140 -8.39 -59.02 -7.99
C GLN A 140 -8.73 -58.47 -9.40
N THR A 141 -8.48 -57.19 -9.65
CA THR A 141 -8.68 -56.56 -10.96
C THR A 141 -7.66 -57.08 -11.99
N LEU A 142 -6.38 -57.21 -11.61
CA LEU A 142 -5.29 -57.73 -12.45
C LEU A 142 -5.48 -59.20 -12.85
N LEU A 143 -6.13 -59.99 -11.98
CA LEU A 143 -6.46 -61.40 -12.23
C LEU A 143 -7.80 -61.59 -12.96
N SER A 144 -8.53 -60.51 -13.25
CA SER A 144 -9.76 -60.57 -14.04
C SER A 144 -9.43 -60.63 -15.53
N GLU A 145 -10.15 -61.46 -16.30
CA GLU A 145 -9.77 -61.82 -17.67
C GLU A 145 -9.95 -60.71 -18.72
N ASN A 146 -10.54 -59.55 -18.40
CA ASN A 146 -11.12 -58.70 -19.44
C ASN A 146 -10.45 -57.36 -19.77
N ASP A 147 -9.64 -56.69 -18.94
CA ASP A 147 -9.25 -55.30 -19.30
C ASP A 147 -7.84 -54.89 -18.85
N PHE A 148 -6.80 -55.60 -19.30
CA PHE A 148 -5.39 -55.20 -19.10
C PHE A 148 -5.10 -53.73 -19.47
N THR A 149 -5.77 -53.22 -20.50
CA THR A 149 -5.65 -51.83 -20.96
C THR A 149 -6.17 -50.82 -19.93
N GLU A 150 -7.28 -51.11 -19.25
CA GLU A 150 -7.85 -50.21 -18.24
C GLU A 150 -6.92 -50.09 -17.03
N ILE A 151 -6.37 -51.22 -16.58
CA ILE A 151 -5.39 -51.24 -15.47
C ILE A 151 -4.13 -50.46 -15.84
N TRP A 152 -3.64 -50.61 -17.08
CA TRP A 152 -2.48 -49.86 -17.54
C TRP A 152 -2.74 -48.35 -17.53
N ASN A 153 -3.93 -47.91 -17.97
CA ASN A 153 -4.33 -46.51 -17.92
C ASN A 153 -4.42 -45.99 -16.49
N ASP A 154 -4.95 -46.78 -15.54
CA ASP A 154 -5.01 -46.38 -14.14
C ASP A 154 -3.61 -46.24 -13.52
N ILE A 155 -2.68 -47.15 -13.83
CA ILE A 155 -1.28 -47.04 -13.39
C ILE A 155 -0.64 -45.77 -13.93
N ASP A 156 -0.81 -45.48 -15.23
CA ASP A 156 -0.26 -44.28 -15.87
C ASP A 156 -0.84 -42.98 -15.28
N ASN A 157 -2.15 -42.97 -15.00
CA ASN A 157 -2.82 -41.87 -14.29
C ASN A 157 -2.21 -41.63 -12.91
N ILE A 158 -1.95 -42.70 -12.14
CA ILE A 158 -1.34 -42.59 -10.80
C ILE A 158 0.11 -42.11 -10.87
N VAL A 159 0.89 -42.56 -11.85
CA VAL A 159 2.25 -42.02 -12.08
C VAL A 159 2.18 -40.53 -12.36
N THR A 160 1.28 -40.10 -13.25
CA THR A 160 1.06 -38.69 -13.58
C THR A 160 0.66 -37.86 -12.36
N ILE A 161 -0.27 -38.36 -11.53
CA ILE A 161 -0.68 -37.70 -10.28
C ILE A 161 0.50 -37.56 -9.31
N ARG A 162 1.33 -38.61 -9.17
CA ARG A 162 2.52 -38.57 -8.30
C ARG A 162 3.55 -37.54 -8.78
N GLU A 163 3.74 -37.40 -10.08
CA GLU A 163 4.60 -36.36 -10.66
C GLU A 163 4.05 -34.96 -10.38
N LYS A 164 2.75 -34.75 -10.60
CA LYS A 164 2.10 -33.47 -10.32
C LYS A 164 2.18 -33.07 -8.85
N ILE A 165 1.98 -34.01 -7.92
CA ILE A 165 2.15 -33.74 -6.48
C ILE A 165 3.59 -33.30 -6.16
N ARG A 166 4.60 -33.92 -6.79
CA ARG A 166 6.01 -33.54 -6.57
C ARG A 166 6.29 -32.13 -7.06
N GLU A 167 5.75 -31.77 -8.23
CA GLU A 167 5.83 -30.40 -8.76
C GLU A 167 5.15 -29.41 -7.79
N ASP A 168 3.91 -29.69 -7.38
CA ASP A 168 3.16 -28.83 -6.47
C ASP A 168 3.87 -28.64 -5.13
N ILE A 169 4.58 -29.66 -4.61
CA ILE A 169 5.37 -29.54 -3.37
C ILE A 169 6.57 -28.60 -3.55
N VAL A 170 7.24 -28.66 -4.71
CA VAL A 170 8.36 -27.77 -5.02
C VAL A 170 7.87 -26.34 -5.15
N GLU A 171 6.82 -26.10 -5.93
CA GLU A 171 6.19 -24.78 -6.09
C GLU A 171 5.66 -24.24 -4.75
N LEU A 172 5.02 -25.09 -3.94
CA LEU A 172 4.53 -24.73 -2.60
C LEU A 172 5.66 -24.28 -1.68
N LYS A 173 6.84 -24.92 -1.76
CA LYS A 173 8.01 -24.54 -0.97
C LYS A 173 8.55 -23.19 -1.40
N GLU A 174 8.63 -22.94 -2.70
CA GLU A 174 9.09 -21.66 -3.27
C GLU A 174 8.16 -20.51 -2.85
N ILE A 175 6.85 -20.64 -3.09
CA ILE A 175 5.89 -19.57 -2.78
C ILE A 175 5.77 -19.30 -1.27
N LYS A 176 6.02 -20.31 -0.42
CA LYS A 176 6.12 -20.10 1.04
C LYS A 176 7.35 -19.26 1.40
N GLY A 177 8.49 -19.48 0.74
CA GLY A 177 9.68 -18.64 0.91
C GLY A 177 9.38 -17.19 0.53
N GLU A 178 8.83 -16.98 -0.66
CA GLU A 178 8.45 -15.64 -1.15
C GLU A 178 7.44 -14.94 -0.23
N LEU A 179 6.47 -15.68 0.33
CA LEU A 179 5.50 -15.14 1.26
C LEU A 179 6.18 -14.60 2.53
N GLU A 180 7.15 -15.33 3.09
CA GLU A 180 7.89 -14.88 4.27
C GLU A 180 8.75 -13.65 3.98
N ASP A 181 9.39 -13.60 2.81
CA ASP A 181 10.14 -12.42 2.36
C ASP A 181 9.22 -11.21 2.21
N THR A 182 8.04 -11.38 1.60
CA THR A 182 7.03 -10.32 1.42
C THR A 182 6.50 -9.82 2.78
N ARG A 183 6.31 -10.72 3.75
CA ARG A 183 5.94 -10.37 5.12
C ARG A 183 7.03 -9.56 5.83
N ALA A 184 8.28 -9.98 5.69
CA ALA A 184 9.42 -9.25 6.24
C ALA A 184 9.53 -7.84 5.64
N GLU A 185 9.36 -7.71 4.32
CA GLU A 185 9.33 -6.40 3.65
C GLU A 185 8.17 -5.52 4.16
N THR A 186 7.00 -6.11 4.36
CA THR A 186 5.82 -5.40 4.91
C THR A 186 6.09 -4.86 6.32
N VAL A 187 6.74 -5.64 7.17
CA VAL A 187 7.13 -5.21 8.52
C VAL A 187 8.13 -4.05 8.46
N SER A 188 9.12 -4.14 7.56
CA SER A 188 10.08 -3.06 7.33
C SER A 188 9.40 -1.77 6.88
N ALA A 189 8.48 -1.85 5.92
CA ALA A 189 7.72 -0.69 5.43
C ALA A 189 6.83 -0.07 6.52
N LYS A 190 6.22 -0.87 7.40
CA LYS A 190 5.45 -0.37 8.56
C LYS A 190 6.33 0.35 9.59
N LYS A 191 7.56 -0.12 9.79
CA LYS A 191 8.55 0.55 10.64
C LYS A 191 8.94 1.90 10.04
N GLU A 192 9.26 1.93 8.74
CA GLU A 192 9.57 3.16 8.01
C GLU A 192 8.42 4.18 8.12
N LEU A 193 7.17 3.73 7.91
CA LEU A 193 5.98 4.57 8.05
C LEU A 193 5.90 5.22 9.43
N THR A 194 6.24 4.49 10.48
CA THR A 194 6.21 4.99 11.86
C THR A 194 7.30 6.05 12.06
N THR A 195 8.51 5.82 11.55
CA THR A 195 9.60 6.81 11.56
C THR A 195 9.23 8.08 10.80
N LEU A 196 8.61 7.95 9.62
CA LEU A 196 8.15 9.10 8.83
C LEU A 196 7.07 9.91 9.55
N LYS A 197 6.12 9.24 10.22
CA LYS A 197 5.10 9.92 11.03
C LYS A 197 5.70 10.68 12.22
N SER A 198 6.70 10.11 12.88
CA SER A 198 7.43 10.81 13.95
C SER A 198 8.13 12.05 13.39
N LYS A 199 8.87 11.89 12.28
CA LYS A 199 9.56 12.98 11.59
C LYS A 199 8.60 14.10 11.21
N LEU A 200 7.43 13.78 10.66
CA LEU A 200 6.40 14.75 10.31
C LEU A 200 5.95 15.58 11.52
N SER A 201 5.67 14.92 12.65
CA SER A 201 5.28 15.58 13.90
C SER A 201 6.35 16.56 14.40
N ASP A 202 7.61 16.14 14.34
CA ASP A 202 8.72 16.99 14.77
C ASP A 202 8.93 18.18 13.82
N GLN A 203 8.85 17.97 12.51
CA GLN A 203 8.90 19.04 11.51
C GLN A 203 7.78 20.07 11.73
N GLN A 204 6.54 19.64 12.03
CA GLN A 204 5.42 20.52 12.33
C GLN A 204 5.69 21.38 13.57
N LYS A 205 6.25 20.80 14.64
CA LYS A 205 6.65 21.56 15.84
C LYS A 205 7.71 22.61 15.52
N ILE A 206 8.72 22.26 14.72
CA ILE A 206 9.80 23.19 14.33
C ILE A 206 9.24 24.37 13.53
N VAL A 207 8.29 24.14 12.61
CA VAL A 207 7.62 25.24 11.86
C VAL A 207 6.86 26.19 12.78
N ILE A 208 6.19 25.66 13.81
CA ILE A 208 5.49 26.49 14.81
C ILE A 208 6.50 27.32 15.60
N GLN A 209 7.60 26.71 16.05
CA GLN A 209 8.67 27.41 16.76
C GLN A 209 9.28 28.55 15.92
N ASN A 210 9.63 28.26 14.66
CA ASN A 210 10.14 29.25 13.72
C ASN A 210 9.15 30.42 13.52
N THR A 211 7.85 30.12 13.38
CA THR A 211 6.79 31.14 13.27
C THR A 211 6.70 32.01 14.53
N ASN A 212 6.81 31.40 15.72
CA ASN A 212 6.78 32.12 16.99
C ASN A 212 8.00 33.03 17.17
N GLU A 213 9.19 32.55 16.77
CA GLU A 213 10.42 33.33 16.80
C GLU A 213 10.34 34.56 15.88
N LYS A 214 9.84 34.37 14.65
CA LYS A 214 9.60 35.49 13.73
C LYS A 214 8.66 36.52 14.34
N ASN A 215 7.55 36.08 14.92
CA ASN A 215 6.57 36.97 15.54
C ASN A 215 7.15 37.73 16.74
N LYS A 216 8.07 37.11 17.50
CA LYS A 216 8.78 37.77 18.59
C LYS A 216 9.70 38.88 18.07
N LEU A 217 10.48 38.61 17.03
CA LEU A 217 11.35 39.61 16.41
C LEU A 217 10.56 40.79 15.81
N LEU A 218 9.44 40.52 15.15
CA LEU A 218 8.57 41.57 14.59
C LEU A 218 8.00 42.48 15.69
N LYS A 219 7.58 41.91 16.83
CA LYS A 219 7.11 42.69 17.99
C LYS A 219 8.22 43.55 18.58
N GLN A 220 9.42 43.01 18.72
CA GLN A 220 10.58 43.76 19.21
C GLN A 220 10.92 44.92 18.26
N THR A 221 10.93 44.67 16.95
CA THR A 221 11.17 45.69 15.91
C THR A 221 10.19 46.85 16.02
N LYS A 222 8.88 46.54 16.08
CA LYS A 222 7.82 47.56 16.14
C LYS A 222 7.91 48.41 17.40
N ASN A 223 8.25 47.80 18.54
CA ASN A 223 8.42 48.52 19.80
C ASN A 223 9.64 49.44 19.78
N SER A 224 10.75 48.99 19.17
CA SER A 224 11.96 49.82 19.02
C SER A 224 11.73 51.01 18.09
N GLU A 225 11.05 50.82 16.97
CA GLU A 225 10.69 51.90 16.04
C GLU A 225 9.75 52.91 16.70
N ALA A 226 8.72 52.44 17.41
CA ALA A 226 7.78 53.30 18.14
C ALA A 226 8.45 54.11 19.27
N ASN A 227 9.50 53.58 19.90
CA ASN A 227 10.27 54.31 20.90
C ASN A 227 11.20 55.34 20.27
N TYR A 228 11.77 55.05 19.10
CA TYR A 228 12.62 56.00 18.38
C TYR A 228 11.82 57.19 17.83
N GLN A 229 10.60 56.96 17.33
CA GLN A 229 9.71 58.03 16.85
C GLN A 229 9.19 58.98 17.95
N LYS A 230 9.36 58.63 19.23
CA LYS A 230 8.95 59.46 20.38
C LYS A 230 10.05 60.38 20.90
N LEU A 231 11.29 60.20 20.43
CA LEU A 231 12.44 61.06 20.72
C LEU A 231 12.53 62.18 19.67
#